data_AF-A0A1F8Q242-F1
#
_entry.id   AF-A0A1F8Q242-F1
#
_cell.length_a   1.000
_cell.length_b   1.000
_cell.length_c   1.000
_cell.angle_alpha   90.00
_cell.angle_beta   90.00
_cell.angle_gamma   90.00
#
_symmetry.space_group_name_H-M   'P 1'
#
loop_
_entity.id
_entity.type
_entity.pdbx_description
1 polymer ?
#
loop_
_entity_poly.entity_id
_entity_poly.type
_entity_poly.pdbx_seq_one_letter_code
_entity_poly.pdbx_strand_id
1 'polypeptide(L)'
;MVFSKKQILLLVCGGILLISAAVLLYPSSSAEAQCGSQASSCKNCHEVQGKDPVNADGTGWHESHAFGDFCYICHAGNSQSMEETAAHAGMVPPLSDIQAACQTCHPDDMGELAQVYAGTLGVTVGEGGAPDQPTGSDPGGTDQSTGEGGEETAVQETEPMEGSNSLVTGADEVVDYQQRYDEMVTGARSVNVGNVIAATLIVAIFLGGGAFVIYNERKRGDLPIFRKKAETPALTVEELPEIEGVPAEVAALLPQIVRLNPMGLHALQRLLENPDAASELFHSLSRLDPELVTRVRNLDRSTRELLLAMSGD
;
A
#
# COMPACT_ATOMS: atom_id res chain seq x y z
N MET A 1 37.15 42.33 -6.76
CA MET A 1 36.11 43.02 -5.97
C MET A 1 35.76 42.14 -4.79
N VAL A 2 35.92 42.63 -3.56
CA VAL A 2 35.57 41.89 -2.34
C VAL A 2 34.19 42.35 -1.91
N PHE A 3 33.19 41.48 -1.99
CA PHE A 3 31.84 41.80 -1.51
C PHE A 3 31.85 41.90 0.03
N SER A 4 31.24 42.96 0.56
CA SER A 4 31.10 43.13 2.00
C SER A 4 30.18 42.04 2.57
N LYS A 5 30.37 41.68 3.84
CA LYS A 5 29.50 40.69 4.53
C LYS A 5 28.01 41.02 4.43
N LYS A 6 27.67 42.31 4.38
CA LYS A 6 26.28 42.79 4.20
C LYS A 6 25.74 42.48 2.81
N GLN A 7 26.55 42.60 1.76
CA GLN A 7 26.17 42.27 0.38
C GLN A 7 25.98 40.76 0.20
N ILE A 8 26.83 39.94 0.83
CA ILE A 8 26.68 38.48 0.80
C ILE A 8 25.37 38.06 1.48
N LEU A 9 25.07 38.63 2.66
CA LEU A 9 23.82 38.35 3.37
C LEU A 9 22.58 38.73 2.54
N LEU A 10 22.61 39.90 1.88
CA LEU A 10 21.51 40.37 1.03
C LEU A 10 21.27 39.46 -0.17
N LEU A 11 22.34 38.97 -0.81
CA LEU A 11 22.24 38.04 -1.94
C LEU A 11 21.66 36.68 -1.52
N VAL A 12 22.06 36.17 -0.35
CA VAL A 12 21.55 34.90 0.17
C VAL A 12 20.08 35.02 0.54
N CYS A 13 19.69 36.06 1.29
CA CYS A 13 18.28 36.27 1.66
C CYS A 13 17.39 36.53 0.45
N GLY A 14 17.87 37.33 -0.51
CA GLY A 14 17.15 37.58 -1.77
C GLY A 14 16.99 36.34 -2.63
N GLY A 15 18.03 35.48 -2.70
CA GLY A 15 17.97 34.20 -3.39
C GLY A 15 16.96 33.24 -2.77
N ILE A 16 16.94 33.12 -1.44
CA ILE A 16 15.94 32.29 -0.74
C ILE A 16 14.53 32.79 -1.02
N LEU A 17 14.31 34.10 -0.95
CA LEU A 17 12.98 34.70 -1.16
C LEU A 17 12.49 34.49 -2.60
N LEU A 18 13.39 34.60 -3.59
CA LEU A 18 13.06 34.31 -4.99
C LEU A 18 12.76 32.83 -5.25
N ILE A 19 13.51 31.90 -4.63
CA ILE A 19 13.25 30.46 -4.76
C ILE A 19 11.91 30.12 -4.11
N SER A 20 11.63 30.63 -2.91
CA SER A 20 10.34 30.44 -2.24
C SER A 20 9.18 30.99 -3.07
N ALA A 21 9.34 32.18 -3.67
CA ALA A 21 8.34 32.75 -4.56
C ALA A 21 8.15 31.90 -5.83
N ALA A 22 9.23 31.39 -6.42
CA ALA A 22 9.16 30.50 -7.58
C ALA A 22 8.48 29.17 -7.27
N VAL A 23 8.68 28.61 -6.07
CA VAL A 23 7.97 27.38 -5.63
C VAL A 23 6.49 27.67 -5.38
N LEU A 24 6.15 28.81 -4.78
CA LEU A 24 4.75 29.21 -4.53
C LEU A 24 3.99 29.58 -5.81
N LEU A 25 4.69 30.09 -6.82
CA LEU A 25 4.13 30.50 -8.11
C LEU A 25 4.30 29.42 -9.19
N TYR A 26 5.02 28.33 -8.90
CA TYR A 26 5.04 27.19 -9.80
C TYR A 26 3.59 26.73 -9.92
N PRO A 27 3.05 26.58 -11.15
CA PRO A 27 1.70 26.11 -11.32
C PRO A 27 1.62 24.80 -10.55
N SER A 28 0.85 24.79 -9.47
CA SER A 28 0.34 23.54 -8.95
C SER A 28 -0.35 22.94 -10.15
N SER A 29 0.23 21.88 -10.73
CA SER A 29 -0.54 20.89 -11.49
C SER A 29 -1.83 20.78 -10.73
N SER A 30 -2.96 21.07 -11.37
CA SER A 30 -4.27 21.04 -10.73
C SER A 30 -4.28 19.80 -9.87
N ALA A 31 -4.13 19.98 -8.56
CA ALA A 31 -4.43 18.92 -7.65
C ALA A 31 -5.89 18.70 -7.98
N GLU A 32 -6.20 17.56 -8.57
CA GLU A 32 -7.54 17.00 -8.59
C GLU A 32 -7.89 16.77 -7.12
N ALA A 33 -8.11 17.89 -6.44
CA ALA A 33 -8.28 17.99 -5.03
C ALA A 33 -9.70 17.55 -4.79
N GLN A 34 -9.83 16.36 -4.22
CA GLN A 34 -10.99 15.98 -3.42
C GLN A 34 -12.32 15.91 -4.17
N CYS A 35 -12.38 15.10 -5.23
CA CYS A 35 -13.51 14.18 -5.29
C CYS A 35 -13.18 13.04 -4.31
N GLY A 36 -13.45 13.26 -3.02
CA GLY A 36 -13.33 12.27 -1.93
C GLY A 36 -14.29 11.07 -2.05
N SER A 37 -14.66 10.73 -3.27
CA SER A 37 -15.19 9.45 -3.75
C SER A 37 -14.82 9.42 -5.24
N GLN A 38 -13.66 8.83 -5.55
CA GLN A 38 -13.13 8.49 -6.88
C GLN A 38 -14.21 8.54 -7.98
N ALA A 39 -14.28 9.60 -8.79
CA ALA A 39 -15.12 9.58 -9.98
C ALA A 39 -14.35 8.81 -11.05
N SER A 40 -14.86 7.65 -11.44
CA SER A 40 -14.31 6.77 -12.46
C SER A 40 -14.13 7.54 -13.74
N SER A 41 -13.18 7.08 -14.54
CA SER A 41 -13.05 7.53 -15.92
C SER A 41 -14.37 7.40 -16.69
N CYS A 42 -15.20 6.40 -16.36
CA CYS A 42 -16.55 6.24 -16.92
C CYS A 42 -17.40 7.49 -16.67
N LYS A 43 -17.60 7.90 -15.41
CA LYS A 43 -18.43 9.06 -15.06
C LYS A 43 -17.84 10.36 -15.58
N ASN A 44 -16.52 10.49 -15.61
CA ASN A 44 -15.89 11.67 -16.20
C ASN A 44 -16.19 11.80 -17.70
N CYS A 45 -16.04 10.72 -18.48
CA CYS A 45 -16.31 10.75 -19.91
C CYS A 45 -17.81 10.83 -20.25
N HIS A 46 -18.63 10.01 -19.61
CA HIS A 46 -20.05 9.89 -19.96
C HIS A 46 -20.89 11.04 -19.40
N GLU A 47 -20.64 11.45 -18.16
CA GLU A 47 -21.50 12.41 -17.45
C GLU A 47 -20.92 13.82 -17.43
N VAL A 48 -19.63 13.96 -17.05
CA VAL A 48 -19.01 15.29 -16.94
C VAL A 48 -18.70 15.87 -18.32
N GLN A 49 -18.12 15.08 -19.21
CA GLN A 49 -17.85 15.48 -20.59
C GLN A 49 -19.06 15.29 -21.52
N GLY A 50 -20.10 14.57 -21.07
CA GLY A 50 -21.35 14.40 -21.81
C GLY A 50 -21.20 13.60 -23.10
N LYS A 51 -20.27 12.64 -23.16
CA LYS A 51 -20.07 11.83 -24.37
C LYS A 51 -21.26 10.92 -24.67
N ASP A 52 -21.79 10.30 -23.63
CA ASP A 52 -22.98 9.47 -23.66
C ASP A 52 -23.58 9.40 -22.24
N PRO A 53 -24.26 10.48 -21.80
CA PRO A 53 -24.75 10.60 -20.44
C PRO A 53 -25.96 9.71 -20.22
N VAL A 54 -25.91 8.86 -19.20
CA VAL A 54 -26.96 7.89 -18.88
C VAL A 54 -27.66 8.17 -17.55
N ASN A 55 -27.09 9.00 -16.67
CA ASN A 55 -27.71 9.32 -15.38
C ASN A 55 -29.04 10.09 -15.47
N ALA A 56 -29.43 10.52 -16.68
CA ALA A 56 -30.70 11.20 -16.94
C ALA A 56 -31.37 10.63 -18.21
N ASP A 57 -31.15 9.35 -18.51
CA ASP A 57 -31.71 8.67 -19.69
C ASP A 57 -33.22 8.39 -19.57
N GLY A 58 -33.83 8.64 -18.40
CA GLY A 58 -35.25 8.43 -18.15
C GLY A 58 -35.66 6.96 -17.98
N THR A 59 -34.69 6.03 -17.95
CA THR A 59 -34.96 4.61 -17.70
C THR A 59 -35.19 4.32 -16.22
N GLY A 60 -34.76 5.22 -15.33
CA GLY A 60 -34.74 5.00 -13.89
C GLY A 60 -33.68 4.01 -13.41
N TRP A 61 -33.12 3.16 -14.30
CA TRP A 61 -32.05 2.20 -13.98
C TRP A 61 -30.78 2.91 -13.54
N HIS A 62 -30.26 3.79 -14.40
CA HIS A 62 -29.01 4.52 -14.13
C HIS A 62 -29.22 5.53 -13.02
N GLU A 63 -30.35 6.25 -13.02
CA GLU A 63 -30.73 7.21 -11.99
C GLU A 63 -30.69 6.59 -10.57
N SER A 64 -31.16 5.35 -10.41
CA SER A 64 -31.19 4.65 -9.12
C SER A 64 -29.80 4.36 -8.56
N HIS A 65 -28.77 4.29 -9.41
CA HIS A 65 -27.39 3.95 -9.03
C HIS A 65 -26.40 5.10 -9.29
N ALA A 66 -26.86 6.21 -9.88
CA ALA A 66 -26.08 7.40 -10.21
C ALA A 66 -25.56 8.16 -8.97
N PHE A 67 -26.11 7.88 -7.79
CA PHE A 67 -25.63 8.43 -6.52
C PHE A 67 -24.17 8.02 -6.25
N GLY A 68 -23.77 6.85 -6.75
CA GLY A 68 -22.41 6.36 -6.70
C GLY A 68 -21.70 6.49 -8.03
N ASP A 69 -20.43 6.13 -8.00
CA ASP A 69 -19.60 5.97 -9.19
C ASP A 69 -19.35 4.47 -9.41
N PHE A 70 -20.40 3.79 -9.83
CA PHE A 70 -20.46 2.32 -9.85
C PHE A 70 -20.65 1.74 -11.25
N CYS A 71 -20.39 2.53 -12.30
CA CYS A 71 -20.52 2.08 -13.68
C CYS A 71 -19.81 0.74 -13.91
N TYR A 72 -18.59 0.62 -13.40
CA TYR A 72 -17.76 -0.57 -13.56
C TYR A 72 -18.23 -1.80 -12.76
N ILE A 73 -19.08 -1.62 -11.74
CA ILE A 73 -19.61 -2.75 -10.98
C ILE A 73 -20.60 -3.53 -11.85
N CYS A 74 -21.43 -2.81 -12.62
CA CYS A 74 -22.38 -3.44 -13.53
C CYS A 74 -21.74 -3.77 -14.88
N HIS A 75 -20.95 -2.84 -15.43
CA HIS A 75 -20.43 -2.98 -16.79
C HIS A 75 -19.02 -3.58 -16.87
N ALA A 76 -18.37 -3.89 -15.74
CA ALA A 76 -16.95 -4.21 -15.67
C ALA A 76 -16.08 -3.09 -16.30
N GLY A 77 -14.97 -3.46 -16.92
CA GLY A 77 -14.02 -2.51 -17.49
C GLY A 77 -13.08 -1.86 -16.46
N ASN A 78 -12.23 -0.97 -16.93
CA ASN A 78 -11.22 -0.28 -16.12
C ASN A 78 -11.65 1.15 -15.80
N SER A 79 -12.26 1.31 -14.63
CA SER A 79 -12.71 2.61 -14.10
C SER A 79 -11.59 3.62 -13.82
N GLN A 80 -10.31 3.22 -13.91
CA GLN A 80 -9.16 4.07 -13.67
C GLN A 80 -8.46 4.53 -14.96
N SER A 81 -8.83 3.96 -16.12
CA SER A 81 -8.22 4.33 -17.40
C SER A 81 -8.94 5.50 -18.06
N MET A 82 -8.21 6.56 -18.38
CA MET A 82 -8.71 7.69 -19.18
C MET A 82 -8.63 7.45 -20.69
N GLU A 83 -8.00 6.36 -21.12
CA GLU A 83 -8.01 5.93 -22.53
C GLU A 83 -9.20 5.01 -22.76
N GLU A 84 -10.01 5.34 -23.78
CA GLU A 84 -11.31 4.72 -24.05
C GLU A 84 -11.21 3.21 -24.27
N THR A 85 -10.23 2.76 -25.07
CA THR A 85 -10.07 1.33 -25.38
C THR A 85 -9.72 0.52 -24.13
N ALA A 86 -8.81 1.02 -23.30
CA ALA A 86 -8.40 0.40 -22.05
C ALA A 86 -9.48 0.51 -20.96
N ALA A 87 -10.29 1.58 -20.95
CA ALA A 87 -11.43 1.71 -20.06
C ALA A 87 -12.52 0.67 -20.39
N HIS A 88 -12.78 0.45 -21.69
CA HIS A 88 -13.81 -0.48 -22.16
C HIS A 88 -13.33 -1.93 -22.29
N ALA A 89 -12.04 -2.20 -22.07
CA ALA A 89 -11.49 -3.55 -22.16
C ALA A 89 -12.13 -4.48 -21.11
N GLY A 90 -12.79 -5.54 -21.58
CA GLY A 90 -13.43 -6.53 -20.72
C GLY A 90 -14.77 -6.08 -20.15
N MET A 91 -15.41 -5.04 -20.71
CA MET A 91 -16.78 -4.69 -20.34
C MET A 91 -17.75 -5.82 -20.69
N VAL A 92 -18.79 -5.93 -19.88
CA VAL A 92 -19.86 -6.91 -20.04
C VAL A 92 -21.23 -6.24 -19.98
N PRO A 93 -22.27 -6.86 -20.57
CA PRO A 93 -23.64 -6.42 -20.38
C PRO A 93 -24.03 -6.47 -18.89
N PRO A 94 -24.71 -5.46 -18.34
CA PRO A 94 -24.91 -5.34 -16.89
C PRO A 94 -25.80 -6.43 -16.27
N LEU A 95 -26.57 -7.15 -17.10
CA LEU A 95 -27.44 -8.24 -16.69
C LEU A 95 -26.94 -9.62 -17.11
N SER A 96 -25.71 -9.74 -17.65
CA SER A 96 -25.14 -11.04 -18.00
C SER A 96 -24.69 -11.84 -16.78
N ASP A 97 -24.26 -11.15 -15.71
CA ASP A 97 -23.88 -11.75 -14.42
C ASP A 97 -24.40 -10.89 -13.26
N ILE A 98 -25.66 -11.14 -12.87
CA ILE A 98 -26.30 -10.43 -11.76
C ILE A 98 -25.64 -10.70 -10.42
N GLN A 99 -24.94 -11.83 -10.28
CA GLN A 99 -24.27 -12.14 -9.04
C GLN A 99 -23.05 -11.24 -8.86
N ALA A 100 -22.20 -11.12 -9.89
CA ALA A 100 -21.08 -10.20 -9.88
C ALA A 100 -21.52 -8.73 -9.75
N ALA A 101 -22.58 -8.33 -10.47
CA ALA A 101 -23.03 -6.94 -10.53
C ALA A 101 -23.80 -6.47 -9.29
N CYS A 102 -24.62 -7.34 -8.67
CA CYS A 102 -25.59 -6.90 -7.66
C CYS A 102 -25.32 -7.42 -6.25
N GLN A 103 -24.69 -8.59 -6.08
CA GLN A 103 -24.65 -9.32 -4.80
C GLN A 103 -24.02 -8.51 -3.65
N THR A 104 -23.06 -7.64 -3.96
CA THR A 104 -22.37 -6.81 -2.95
C THR A 104 -23.32 -5.89 -2.19
N CYS A 105 -24.37 -5.38 -2.86
CA CYS A 105 -25.35 -4.47 -2.27
C CYS A 105 -26.70 -5.14 -2.02
N HIS A 106 -27.04 -6.15 -2.83
CA HIS A 106 -28.33 -6.82 -2.87
C HIS A 106 -28.18 -8.35 -2.70
N PRO A 107 -27.67 -8.83 -1.54
CA PRO A 107 -27.40 -10.25 -1.35
C PRO A 107 -28.66 -11.11 -1.32
N ASP A 108 -29.79 -10.54 -0.90
CA ASP A 108 -31.04 -11.28 -0.65
C ASP A 108 -32.07 -11.13 -1.78
N ASP A 109 -31.99 -10.07 -2.58
CA ASP A 109 -33.04 -9.66 -3.53
C ASP A 109 -32.54 -9.36 -4.96
N MET A 110 -31.27 -9.65 -5.29
CA MET A 110 -30.70 -9.36 -6.62
C MET A 110 -31.52 -9.92 -7.79
N GLY A 111 -32.08 -11.12 -7.66
CA GLY A 111 -32.84 -11.76 -8.73
C GLY A 111 -34.16 -11.04 -9.02
N GLU A 112 -34.86 -10.59 -7.98
CA GLU A 112 -36.13 -9.87 -8.11
C GLU A 112 -35.89 -8.47 -8.69
N LEU A 113 -34.86 -7.77 -8.20
CA LEU A 113 -34.50 -6.44 -8.70
C LEU A 113 -34.02 -6.47 -10.15
N ALA A 114 -33.17 -7.45 -10.50
CA ALA A 114 -32.72 -7.63 -11.88
C ALA A 114 -33.89 -7.86 -12.85
N GLN A 115 -34.94 -8.58 -12.43
CA GLN A 115 -36.13 -8.81 -13.25
C GLN A 115 -36.93 -7.53 -13.53
N VAL A 116 -37.12 -6.66 -12.51
CA VAL A 116 -37.83 -5.39 -12.68
C VAL A 116 -37.21 -4.59 -13.82
N TYR A 117 -35.89 -4.51 -13.76
CA TYR A 117 -35.10 -3.76 -14.69
C TYR A 117 -34.94 -4.41 -16.08
N ALA A 118 -34.78 -5.73 -16.12
CA ALA A 118 -34.84 -6.51 -17.36
C ALA A 118 -36.14 -6.19 -18.13
N GLY A 119 -37.27 -6.10 -17.42
CA GLY A 119 -38.54 -5.66 -17.97
C GLY A 119 -38.53 -4.22 -18.50
N THR A 120 -37.88 -3.29 -17.80
CA THR A 120 -37.72 -1.89 -18.26
C THR A 120 -36.84 -1.78 -19.50
N LEU A 121 -35.76 -2.56 -19.57
CA LEU A 121 -34.78 -2.53 -20.65
C LEU A 121 -35.17 -3.42 -21.84
N GLY A 122 -36.16 -4.29 -21.67
CA GLY A 122 -36.58 -5.25 -22.70
C GLY A 122 -35.55 -6.36 -22.97
N VAL A 123 -34.74 -6.72 -21.95
CA VAL A 123 -33.71 -7.77 -22.04
C VAL A 123 -34.03 -8.92 -21.09
N THR A 124 -33.49 -10.11 -21.34
CA THR A 124 -33.60 -11.24 -20.40
C THR A 124 -32.40 -11.26 -19.47
N VAL A 125 -32.63 -11.49 -18.17
CA VAL A 125 -31.55 -11.69 -17.20
C VAL A 125 -30.73 -12.94 -17.57
N GLY A 126 -29.41 -12.82 -17.59
CA GLY A 126 -28.49 -13.93 -17.90
C GLY A 126 -28.29 -14.22 -19.38
N GLU A 127 -29.06 -13.61 -20.28
CA GLU A 127 -28.69 -13.54 -21.69
C GLU A 127 -27.72 -12.37 -21.84
N GLY A 128 -26.46 -12.68 -22.13
CA GLY A 128 -25.45 -11.66 -22.43
C GLY A 128 -25.91 -10.83 -23.62
N GLY A 129 -26.50 -9.66 -23.34
CA GLY A 129 -27.05 -8.77 -24.35
C GLY A 129 -25.97 -8.32 -25.31
N ALA A 130 -25.91 -8.93 -26.49
CA ALA A 130 -25.35 -8.25 -27.64
C ALA A 130 -26.29 -7.09 -27.97
N PRO A 131 -25.79 -5.88 -28.30
CA PRO A 131 -26.66 -4.80 -28.70
C PRO A 131 -27.36 -5.18 -30.01
N ASP A 132 -28.69 -5.33 -29.97
CA ASP A 132 -29.49 -5.34 -31.19
C ASP A 132 -29.32 -3.97 -31.86
N GLN A 133 -28.56 -3.97 -32.94
CA GLN A 133 -28.55 -2.88 -33.91
C GLN A 133 -30.00 -2.66 -34.39
N PRO A 134 -30.48 -1.42 -34.59
CA PRO A 134 -31.81 -1.20 -35.13
C PRO A 134 -31.85 -1.69 -36.58
N THR A 135 -32.41 -2.88 -36.78
CA THR A 135 -32.77 -3.36 -38.12
C THR A 135 -33.89 -2.48 -38.65
N GLY A 136 -33.53 -1.60 -39.58
CA GLY A 136 -34.48 -0.83 -40.36
C GLY A 136 -35.51 -1.76 -41.00
N SER A 137 -36.77 -1.43 -40.78
CA SER A 137 -37.93 -2.12 -41.32
C SER A 137 -37.90 -2.16 -42.85
N ASP A 138 -37.93 -3.36 -43.42
CA ASP A 138 -38.37 -3.59 -44.79
C ASP A 138 -39.38 -4.76 -44.77
N PRO A 139 -40.61 -4.61 -45.28
CA PRO A 139 -41.60 -5.67 -45.24
C PRO A 139 -41.56 -6.44 -46.56
N GLY A 140 -41.06 -7.68 -46.53
CA GLY A 140 -41.25 -8.56 -47.68
C GLY A 140 -40.45 -9.85 -47.62
N GLY A 141 -41.15 -10.97 -47.53
CA GLY A 141 -40.59 -12.28 -47.86
C GLY A 141 -40.95 -13.36 -46.88
N THR A 142 -42.11 -13.97 -47.10
CA THR A 142 -42.32 -15.39 -46.80
C THR A 142 -41.16 -16.20 -47.36
N ASP A 143 -40.51 -17.03 -46.55
CA ASP A 143 -40.26 -18.40 -46.97
C ASP A 143 -40.00 -19.36 -45.81
N GLN A 144 -40.57 -20.53 -46.02
CA GLN A 144 -40.61 -21.73 -45.22
C GLN A 144 -39.31 -22.51 -45.51
N SER A 145 -38.56 -22.92 -44.49
CA SER A 145 -37.62 -24.04 -44.66
C SER A 145 -37.36 -24.78 -43.35
N THR A 146 -37.88 -26.00 -43.34
CA THR A 146 -37.54 -27.12 -42.46
C THR A 146 -36.09 -27.57 -42.67
N GLY A 147 -35.36 -27.82 -41.58
CA GLY A 147 -34.03 -28.45 -41.63
C GLY A 147 -33.57 -28.96 -40.26
N GLU A 148 -33.71 -30.28 -40.08
CA GLU A 148 -33.18 -31.11 -39.00
C GLU A 148 -31.64 -31.29 -39.10
N GLY A 149 -31.00 -31.56 -37.95
CA GLY A 149 -29.62 -32.05 -37.81
C GLY A 149 -28.67 -30.96 -37.27
N GLY A 150 -28.04 -31.05 -36.11
CA GLY A 150 -27.57 -32.21 -35.36
C GLY A 150 -26.04 -32.19 -35.39
N GLU A 151 -25.39 -31.54 -34.42
CA GLU A 151 -23.98 -31.82 -34.10
C GLU A 151 -23.66 -31.42 -32.64
N GLU A 152 -23.49 -32.44 -31.79
CA GLU A 152 -22.91 -32.34 -30.45
C GLU A 152 -21.46 -31.85 -30.57
N THR A 153 -21.19 -30.64 -30.06
CA THR A 153 -19.81 -30.18 -29.83
C THR A 153 -19.45 -30.46 -28.38
N ALA A 154 -18.46 -31.33 -28.22
CA ALA A 154 -17.90 -31.74 -26.94
C ALA A 154 -17.35 -30.54 -26.15
N VAL A 155 -17.82 -30.41 -24.91
CA VAL A 155 -17.31 -29.47 -23.91
C VAL A 155 -15.90 -29.92 -23.49
N GLN A 156 -14.89 -29.11 -23.82
CA GLN A 156 -13.56 -29.23 -23.22
C GLN A 156 -13.62 -28.66 -21.80
N GLU A 157 -13.39 -29.54 -20.84
CA GLU A 157 -13.16 -29.24 -19.43
C GLU A 157 -11.82 -28.53 -19.29
N THR A 158 -11.85 -27.21 -19.10
CA THR A 158 -10.67 -26.42 -18.73
C THR A 158 -10.42 -26.54 -17.23
N GLU A 159 -9.26 -27.10 -16.87
CA GLU A 159 -8.77 -27.16 -15.49
C GLU A 159 -8.68 -25.77 -14.85
N PRO A 160 -8.95 -25.63 -13.54
CA PRO A 160 -8.83 -24.37 -12.84
C PRO A 160 -7.35 -24.02 -12.66
N MET A 161 -6.89 -22.96 -13.32
CA MET A 161 -5.63 -22.30 -12.94
C MET A 161 -5.78 -21.74 -11.53
N GLU A 162 -5.13 -22.39 -10.55
CA GLU A 162 -4.82 -21.82 -9.24
C GLU A 162 -3.88 -20.61 -9.42
N GLY A 163 -4.47 -19.46 -9.74
CA GLY A 163 -3.83 -18.17 -9.59
C GLY A 163 -3.81 -17.81 -8.10
N SER A 164 -2.71 -18.12 -7.43
CA SER A 164 -2.43 -17.71 -6.05
C SER A 164 -2.29 -16.17 -5.96
N ASN A 165 -3.41 -15.47 -5.96
CA ASN A 165 -3.50 -14.08 -5.54
C ASN A 165 -3.64 -14.03 -4.01
N SER A 166 -2.56 -14.38 -3.31
CA SER A 166 -2.43 -14.10 -1.87
C SER A 166 -2.21 -12.60 -1.70
N LEU A 167 -3.32 -11.86 -1.63
CA LEU A 167 -3.34 -10.46 -1.25
C LEU A 167 -3.17 -10.41 0.27
N VAL A 168 -1.91 -10.36 0.74
CA VAL A 168 -1.61 -10.03 2.13
C VAL A 168 -1.86 -8.53 2.31
N THR A 169 -3.08 -8.15 2.67
CA THR A 169 -3.38 -6.80 3.15
C THR A 169 -3.29 -6.78 4.66
N GLY A 170 -2.21 -6.16 5.17
CA GLY A 170 -2.20 -5.66 6.54
C GLY A 170 -3.28 -4.57 6.67
N ALA A 171 -4.01 -4.58 7.77
CA ALA A 171 -5.30 -3.91 7.96
C ALA A 171 -5.34 -2.36 7.85
N ASP A 172 -4.28 -1.70 7.37
CA ASP A 172 -4.22 -0.23 7.23
C ASP A 172 -3.57 0.24 5.90
N GLU A 173 -3.25 -0.67 4.97
CA GLU A 173 -2.57 -0.30 3.72
C GLU A 173 -3.58 -0.23 2.56
N VAL A 174 -4.06 0.98 2.26
CA VAL A 174 -4.84 1.26 1.05
C VAL A 174 -3.94 0.99 -0.15
N VAL A 175 -4.22 -0.11 -0.86
CA VAL A 175 -3.49 -0.48 -2.08
C VAL A 175 -3.87 0.50 -3.19
N ASP A 176 -2.90 1.30 -3.62
CA ASP A 176 -3.02 2.15 -4.81
C ASP A 176 -2.88 1.27 -6.07
N TYR A 177 -4.03 0.79 -6.56
CA TYR A 177 -4.10 -0.08 -7.73
C TYR A 177 -3.62 0.63 -9.01
N GLN A 178 -3.69 1.95 -9.08
CA GLN A 178 -3.24 2.73 -10.23
C GLN A 178 -1.73 2.79 -10.29
N GLN A 179 -1.06 3.09 -9.16
CA GLN A 179 0.39 3.02 -9.08
C GLN A 179 0.89 1.60 -9.42
N ARG A 180 0.20 0.56 -8.92
CA ARG A 180 0.57 -0.83 -9.20
C ARG A 180 0.39 -1.19 -10.68
N TYR A 181 -0.66 -0.71 -11.34
CA TYR A 181 -0.87 -0.89 -12.77
C TYR A 181 0.21 -0.17 -13.60
N ASP A 182 0.53 1.08 -13.27
CA ASP A 182 1.57 1.85 -13.95
C ASP A 182 2.96 1.19 -13.79
N GLU A 183 3.27 0.68 -12.60
CA GLU A 183 4.51 -0.04 -12.36
C GLU A 183 4.60 -1.36 -13.14
N MET A 184 3.48 -2.08 -13.29
CA MET A 184 3.45 -3.40 -13.94
C MET A 184 3.33 -3.33 -15.46
N VAL A 185 2.53 -2.41 -16.00
CA VAL A 185 2.16 -2.38 -17.42
C VAL A 185 3.00 -1.37 -18.20
N THR A 186 3.17 -0.16 -17.68
CA THR A 186 3.93 0.89 -18.37
C THR A 186 5.39 0.94 -17.92
N GLY A 187 5.73 0.27 -16.81
CA GLY A 187 7.06 0.34 -16.19
C GLY A 187 7.37 1.72 -15.60
N ALA A 188 6.37 2.59 -15.52
CA ALA A 188 6.52 3.95 -15.04
C ALA A 188 6.42 3.96 -13.51
N ARG A 189 7.57 4.07 -12.84
CA ARG A 189 7.58 4.39 -11.41
C ARG A 189 7.27 5.87 -11.25
N SER A 190 6.09 6.19 -10.74
CA SER A 190 5.75 7.57 -10.38
C SER A 190 6.61 7.98 -9.20
N VAL A 191 7.52 8.92 -9.43
CA VAL A 191 8.34 9.46 -8.35
C VAL A 191 7.44 10.40 -7.57
N ASN A 192 7.00 10.00 -6.38
CA ASN A 192 6.18 10.83 -5.51
C ASN A 192 6.91 12.15 -5.23
N VAL A 193 6.39 13.25 -5.82
CA VAL A 193 7.00 14.57 -5.75
C VAL A 193 7.12 15.05 -4.29
N GLY A 194 6.17 14.65 -3.43
CA GLY A 194 6.24 14.89 -1.99
C GLY A 194 7.47 14.26 -1.34
N ASN A 195 7.79 13.01 -1.69
CA ASN A 195 8.99 12.33 -1.20
C ASN A 195 10.28 13.02 -1.71
N VAL A 196 10.29 13.53 -2.93
CA VAL A 196 11.43 14.29 -3.47
C VAL A 196 11.62 15.61 -2.73
N ILE A 197 10.54 16.34 -2.46
CA ILE A 197 10.58 17.58 -1.67
C ILE A 197 11.07 17.29 -0.25
N ALA A 198 10.52 16.26 0.40
CA ALA A 198 10.92 15.83 1.74
C ALA A 198 12.40 15.44 1.80
N ALA A 199 12.88 14.62 0.85
CA ALA A 199 14.28 14.24 0.75
C ALA A 199 15.19 15.46 0.55
N THR A 200 14.77 16.41 -0.29
CA THR A 200 15.51 17.65 -0.54
C THR A 200 15.61 18.51 0.72
N LEU A 201 14.52 18.67 1.47
CA LEU A 201 14.49 19.40 2.73
C LEU A 201 15.39 18.75 3.79
N ILE A 202 15.37 17.43 3.90
CA ILE A 202 16.24 16.68 4.81
C ILE A 202 17.71 16.95 4.47
N VAL A 203 18.10 16.81 3.21
CA VAL A 203 19.47 17.10 2.76
C VAL A 203 19.86 18.56 3.05
N ALA A 204 18.96 19.51 2.81
CA ALA A 204 19.21 20.92 3.10
C ALA A 204 19.42 21.19 4.60
N ILE A 205 18.66 20.53 5.48
CA ILE A 205 18.83 20.63 6.94
C ILE A 205 20.15 20.02 7.38
N PHE A 206 20.53 18.84 6.86
CA PHE A 206 21.80 18.22 7.21
C PHE A 206 23.00 19.06 6.77
N LEU A 207 22.99 19.56 5.53
CA LEU A 207 24.07 20.40 5.01
C LEU A 207 24.10 21.77 5.68
N GLY A 208 22.95 22.43 5.81
CA GLY A 208 22.83 23.77 6.39
C GLY A 208 23.06 23.77 7.91
N GLY A 209 22.40 22.87 8.63
CA GLY A 209 22.55 22.67 10.07
C GLY A 209 23.94 22.18 10.44
N GLY A 210 24.46 21.18 9.73
CA GLY A 210 25.82 20.66 9.94
C GLY A 210 26.89 21.73 9.70
N ALA A 211 26.80 22.47 8.60
CA ALA A 211 27.72 23.57 8.32
C ALA A 211 27.63 24.70 9.37
N PHE A 212 26.42 25.02 9.85
CA PHE A 212 26.19 26.01 10.88
C PHE A 212 26.83 25.61 12.22
N VAL A 213 26.67 24.36 12.64
CA VAL A 213 27.30 23.82 13.85
C VAL A 213 28.82 23.91 13.75
N ILE A 214 29.41 23.40 12.66
CA ILE A 214 30.87 23.44 12.45
C ILE A 214 31.38 24.89 12.46
N TYR A 215 30.66 25.82 11.82
CA TYR A 215 31.03 27.24 11.81
C TYR A 215 30.98 27.85 13.21
N ASN A 216 29.92 27.56 13.98
CA ASN A 216 29.75 28.10 15.32
C ASN A 216 30.76 27.52 16.31
N GLU A 217 31.07 26.22 16.21
CA GLU A 217 32.10 25.57 17.03
C GLU A 217 33.51 26.06 16.67
N ARG A 218 33.83 26.26 15.37
CA ARG A 218 35.09 26.92 14.96
C ARG A 218 35.22 28.31 15.54
N LYS A 219 34.13 29.07 15.60
CA LYS A 219 34.12 30.44 16.14
C LYS A 219 34.30 30.46 17.66
N ARG A 220 33.81 29.42 18.37
CA ARG A 220 33.95 29.27 19.82
C ARG A 220 35.29 28.64 20.24
N GLY A 221 36.03 28.05 19.30
CA GLY A 221 37.37 27.49 19.55
C GLY A 221 37.36 26.11 20.22
N ASP A 222 36.22 25.44 20.28
CA ASP A 222 35.99 24.25 21.14
C ASP A 222 35.94 22.92 20.38
N LEU A 223 36.38 22.88 19.11
CA LEU A 223 36.32 21.64 18.31
C LEU A 223 37.27 20.56 18.86
N PRO A 224 36.75 19.42 19.35
CA PRO A 224 37.58 18.34 19.91
C PRO A 224 38.38 17.58 18.85
N ILE A 225 38.09 17.78 17.56
CA ILE A 225 38.73 17.08 16.43
C ILE A 225 40.23 17.44 16.30
N PHE A 226 40.66 18.57 16.85
CA PHE A 226 42.09 18.95 16.93
C PHE A 226 42.65 18.88 18.35
N ARG A 227 41.89 18.37 19.32
CA ARG A 227 42.43 18.07 20.65
C ARG A 227 43.32 16.84 20.48
N LYS A 228 44.63 17.07 20.36
CA LYS A 228 45.68 16.03 20.36
C LYS A 228 45.25 14.92 21.31
N LYS A 229 45.06 13.72 20.75
CA LYS A 229 44.71 12.49 21.46
C LYS A 229 45.62 12.37 22.69
N ALA A 230 45.10 12.74 23.85
CA ALA A 230 45.71 12.30 25.10
C ALA A 230 45.50 10.79 25.13
N GLU A 231 46.59 10.03 25.20
CA GLU A 231 46.57 8.58 25.34
C GLU A 231 45.65 8.21 26.49
N THR A 232 44.52 7.57 26.17
CA THR A 232 43.67 6.94 27.16
C THR A 232 44.44 5.75 27.72
N PRO A 233 44.75 5.71 29.03
CA PRO A 233 45.34 4.52 29.61
C PRO A 233 44.34 3.38 29.51
N ALA A 234 44.83 2.19 29.19
CA ALA A 234 44.02 0.97 29.20
C ALA A 234 43.44 0.78 30.60
N LEU A 235 42.11 0.83 30.72
CA LEU A 235 41.38 0.47 31.93
C LEU A 235 41.61 -1.02 32.18
N THR A 236 42.51 -1.33 33.11
CA THR A 236 42.63 -2.64 33.73
C THR A 236 41.38 -2.90 34.58
N VAL A 237 40.86 -4.13 34.50
CA VAL A 237 39.60 -4.60 35.12
C VAL A 237 39.62 -4.61 36.66
N GLU A 238 40.65 -4.03 37.28
CA GLU A 238 40.94 -4.15 38.72
C GLU A 238 40.28 -3.08 39.60
N GLU A 239 39.54 -2.14 39.04
CA GLU A 239 38.95 -1.03 39.82
C GLU A 239 37.50 -0.76 39.38
N LEU A 240 36.65 -1.78 39.49
CA LEU A 240 35.20 -1.55 39.57
C LEU A 240 34.89 -1.12 41.01
N PRO A 241 34.21 0.02 41.23
CA PRO A 241 33.83 0.44 42.57
C PRO A 241 32.99 -0.64 43.22
N GLU A 242 33.37 -1.06 44.42
CA GLU A 242 32.62 -2.02 45.22
C GLU A 242 31.28 -1.36 45.58
N ILE A 243 30.24 -1.68 44.80
CA ILE A 243 28.90 -1.13 45.03
C ILE A 243 28.35 -1.84 46.28
N GLU A 244 28.37 -1.13 47.41
CA GLU A 244 27.87 -1.60 48.70
C GLU A 244 26.44 -2.17 48.55
N GLY A 245 26.27 -3.46 48.81
CA GLY A 245 24.97 -4.15 48.77
C GLY A 245 24.72 -5.04 47.54
N VAL A 246 25.64 -5.14 46.59
CA VAL A 246 25.54 -6.10 45.47
C VAL A 246 26.27 -7.40 45.83
N PRO A 247 25.59 -8.57 45.85
CA PRO A 247 26.25 -9.85 46.11
C PRO A 247 27.37 -10.12 45.10
N ALA A 248 28.46 -10.73 45.55
CA ALA A 248 29.64 -11.00 44.72
C ALA A 248 29.30 -11.84 43.47
N GLU A 249 28.27 -12.67 43.57
CA GLU A 249 27.75 -13.49 42.48
C GLU A 249 27.13 -12.65 41.35
N VAL A 250 26.45 -11.55 41.69
CA VAL A 250 25.85 -10.63 40.71
C VAL A 250 26.94 -9.78 40.04
N ALA A 251 27.94 -9.36 40.81
CA ALA A 251 29.09 -8.64 40.29
C ALA A 251 29.89 -9.48 39.27
N ALA A 252 29.99 -10.79 39.49
CA ALA A 252 30.65 -11.71 38.55
C ALA A 252 29.91 -11.85 37.19
N LEU A 253 28.62 -11.54 37.13
CA LEU A 253 27.82 -11.62 35.91
C LEU A 253 27.87 -10.35 35.05
N LEU A 254 28.27 -9.20 35.61
CA LEU A 254 28.32 -7.92 34.90
C LEU A 254 29.11 -7.98 33.57
N PRO A 255 30.33 -8.56 33.52
CA PRO A 255 31.10 -8.64 32.28
C PRO A 255 30.40 -9.45 31.18
N GLN A 256 29.57 -10.42 31.55
CA GLN A 256 28.81 -11.24 30.60
C GLN A 256 27.60 -10.47 30.06
N ILE A 257 26.92 -9.70 30.91
CA ILE A 257 25.80 -8.83 30.52
C ILE A 257 26.27 -7.76 29.53
N VAL A 258 27.43 -7.15 29.76
CA VAL A 258 28.00 -6.12 28.87
C VAL A 258 28.32 -6.65 27.46
N ARG A 259 28.53 -7.98 27.32
CA ARG A 259 28.77 -8.62 26.02
C ARG A 259 27.50 -8.96 25.24
N LEU A 260 26.32 -8.79 25.85
CA LEU A 260 25.05 -9.00 25.14
C LEU A 260 24.86 -7.93 24.06
N ASN A 261 24.18 -8.30 22.98
CA ASN A 261 23.78 -7.34 21.95
C ASN A 261 22.66 -6.40 22.47
N PRO A 262 22.38 -5.25 21.81
CA PRO A 262 21.39 -4.29 22.29
C PRO A 262 19.99 -4.89 22.48
N MET A 263 19.59 -5.80 21.60
CA MET A 263 18.31 -6.51 21.70
C MET A 263 18.25 -7.41 22.95
N GLY A 264 19.33 -8.12 23.26
CA GLY A 264 19.44 -8.99 24.43
C GLY A 264 19.44 -8.22 25.74
N LEU A 265 20.09 -7.05 25.78
CA LEU A 265 20.04 -6.14 26.93
C LEU A 265 18.61 -5.65 27.19
N HIS A 266 17.90 -5.23 26.14
CA HIS A 266 16.51 -4.77 26.26
C HIS A 266 15.56 -5.91 26.68
N ALA A 267 15.76 -7.12 26.16
CA ALA A 267 14.99 -8.30 26.56
C ALA A 267 15.25 -8.66 28.03
N LEU A 268 16.51 -8.64 28.47
CA LEU A 268 16.88 -8.89 29.86
C LEU A 268 16.29 -7.82 30.79
N GLN A 269 16.35 -6.54 30.40
CA GLN A 269 15.73 -5.45 31.16
C GLN A 269 14.23 -5.67 31.33
N ARG A 270 13.50 -5.95 30.24
CA ARG A 270 12.06 -6.22 30.27
C ARG A 270 11.71 -7.45 31.12
N LEU A 271 12.56 -8.48 31.10
CA LEU A 271 12.36 -9.66 31.93
C LEU A 271 12.55 -9.32 33.42
N LEU A 272 13.58 -8.54 33.76
CA LEU A 272 13.88 -8.13 35.13
C LEU A 272 12.91 -7.10 35.72
N GLU A 273 12.05 -6.47 34.91
CA GLU A 273 10.95 -5.61 35.39
C GLU A 273 9.94 -6.38 36.24
N ASN A 274 9.80 -7.70 36.03
CA ASN A 274 8.95 -8.58 36.84
C ASN A 274 9.77 -9.76 37.40
N PRO A 275 10.32 -9.63 38.63
CA PRO A 275 11.29 -10.59 39.16
C PRO A 275 10.70 -11.99 39.40
N ASP A 276 9.41 -12.09 39.73
CA ASP A 276 8.76 -13.38 39.98
C ASP A 276 8.63 -14.18 38.68
N ALA A 277 8.15 -13.52 37.61
CA ALA A 277 8.08 -14.12 36.28
C ALA A 277 9.46 -14.48 35.71
N ALA A 278 10.46 -13.61 35.95
CA ALA A 278 11.84 -13.89 35.56
C ALA A 278 12.40 -15.14 36.26
N SER A 279 12.16 -15.26 37.57
CA SER A 279 12.63 -16.41 38.35
C SER A 279 11.99 -17.71 37.87
N GLU A 280 10.69 -17.72 37.60
CA GLU A 280 9.99 -18.89 37.06
C GLU A 280 10.52 -19.29 35.68
N LEU A 281 10.78 -18.30 34.81
CA LEU A 281 11.33 -18.54 33.49
C LEU A 281 12.77 -19.06 33.55
N PHE A 282 13.64 -18.48 34.39
CA PHE A 282 15.00 -19.00 34.56
C PHE A 282 14.99 -20.40 35.16
N HIS A 283 14.04 -20.70 36.08
CA HIS A 283 13.89 -22.03 36.63
C HIS A 283 13.45 -23.05 35.56
N SER A 284 12.48 -22.70 34.71
CA SER A 284 12.05 -23.57 33.61
C SER A 284 13.16 -23.78 32.56
N LEU A 285 13.89 -22.71 32.20
CA LEU A 285 15.06 -22.78 31.32
C LEU A 285 16.20 -23.63 31.89
N SER A 286 16.42 -23.61 33.21
CA SER A 286 17.47 -24.42 33.84
C SER A 286 17.21 -25.93 33.74
N ARG A 287 15.95 -26.33 33.50
CA ARG A 287 15.54 -27.73 33.32
C ARG A 287 15.54 -28.17 31.86
N LEU A 288 15.66 -27.22 30.93
CA LEU A 288 15.74 -27.51 29.49
C LEU A 288 17.15 -27.99 29.13
N ASP A 289 17.23 -29.12 28.42
CA ASP A 289 18.49 -29.65 27.92
C ASP A 289 19.09 -28.67 26.88
N PRO A 290 20.33 -28.18 27.06
CA PRO A 290 20.97 -27.26 26.12
C PRO A 290 21.14 -27.85 24.72
N GLU A 291 21.23 -29.18 24.58
CA GLU A 291 21.23 -29.81 23.26
C GLU A 291 19.88 -29.64 22.55
N LEU A 292 18.77 -29.70 23.29
CA LEU A 292 17.43 -29.57 22.73
C LEU A 292 17.22 -28.14 22.20
N VAL A 293 17.67 -27.13 22.94
CA VAL A 293 17.65 -25.72 22.49
C VAL A 293 18.47 -25.56 21.20
N THR A 294 19.64 -26.19 21.12
CA THR A 294 20.49 -26.12 19.92
C THR A 294 19.84 -26.81 18.73
N ARG A 295 19.23 -27.98 18.93
CA ARG A 295 18.49 -28.70 17.88
C ARG A 295 17.31 -27.87 17.38
N VAL A 296 16.51 -27.29 18.28
CA VAL A 296 15.36 -26.44 17.91
C VAL A 296 15.79 -25.19 17.14
N ARG A 297 16.90 -24.55 17.52
CA ARG A 297 17.43 -23.39 16.77
C ARG A 297 17.91 -23.74 15.38
N ASN A 298 18.38 -24.98 15.18
CA ASN A 298 18.87 -25.48 13.90
C ASN A 298 17.76 -26.13 13.05
N LEU A 299 16.52 -26.24 13.54
CA LEU A 299 15.40 -26.67 12.72
C LEU A 299 15.14 -25.64 11.60
N ASP A 300 14.82 -26.15 10.42
CA ASP A 300 14.38 -25.32 9.32
C ASP A 300 13.06 -24.60 9.68
N ARG A 301 12.71 -23.58 8.89
CA ARG A 301 11.53 -22.76 9.14
C ARG A 301 10.23 -23.59 9.08
N SER A 302 10.10 -24.47 8.10
CA SER A 302 8.90 -25.32 7.92
C SER A 302 8.67 -26.27 9.08
N THR A 303 9.74 -26.90 9.62
CA THR A 303 9.63 -27.81 10.76
C THR A 303 9.26 -27.07 12.04
N ARG A 304 9.73 -25.82 12.23
CA ARG A 304 9.30 -24.98 13.35
C ARG A 304 7.84 -24.56 13.24
N GLU A 305 7.38 -24.20 12.04
CA GLU A 305 5.97 -23.85 11.80
C GLU A 305 5.06 -25.05 12.05
N LEU A 306 5.46 -26.25 11.63
CA LEU A 306 4.73 -27.49 11.92
C LEU A 306 4.69 -27.80 13.42
N LEU A 307 5.81 -27.66 14.13
CA LEU A 307 5.86 -27.88 15.58
C LEU A 307 4.99 -26.86 16.35
N LEU A 308 4.98 -25.59 15.93
CA LEU A 308 4.12 -24.57 16.52
C LEU A 308 2.65 -24.88 16.28
N ALA A 309 2.29 -25.29 15.06
CA ALA A 309 0.93 -25.72 14.72
C ALA A 309 0.47 -26.93 15.54
N MET A 310 1.37 -27.87 15.85
CA MET A 310 1.06 -29.04 16.70
C MET A 310 1.04 -28.74 18.21
N SER A 311 1.65 -27.64 18.65
CA SER A 311 1.69 -27.24 20.07
C SER A 311 0.54 -26.33 20.50
N GLY A 312 -0.35 -25.96 19.56
CA GLY A 312 -1.43 -24.98 19.75
C GLY A 312 -2.79 -25.53 20.19
N ASP A 313 -2.87 -26.80 20.63
CA ASP A 313 -4.06 -27.40 21.29
C ASP A 313 -3.95 -27.29 22.83
#